data_AF-A0A2U9I5L7-F1
#
_entry.id   AF-A0A2U9I5L7-F1
#
_cell.length_a   1.000
_cell.length_b   1.000
_cell.length_c   1.000
_cell.angle_alpha   90.00
_cell.angle_beta   90.00
_cell.angle_gamma   90.00
#
_symmetry.space_group_name_H-M   'P 1'
#
loop_
_entity.id
_entity.type
_entity.pdbx_description
1 polymer ?
#
loop_
_entity_poly.entity_id
_entity_poly.type
_entity_poly.pdbx_seq_one_letter_code
_entity_poly.pdbx_strand_id
1 'polypeptide(L)'
;GYRAIVDAFCVFAKTDDSLYTSSFEKGHTNKLVCPLSGKPCSCQATSGDGCGSSAVSTADDHQQKPISYSDIDGSSYTEKELIFPPELLLRNSVPLHLHGSGGLQWYRPLRLEHVLNLKCRYPEAKLVVGNTEVGIEMKFKHAPYQVPIS
;
A
#
# COMPACT_ATOMS: atom_id res chain seq x y z
N GLY A 1 -8.91 -7.10 18.08
CA GLY A 1 -7.53 -6.91 18.58
C GLY A 1 -6.62 -6.67 17.39
N TYR A 2 -5.67 -5.75 17.50
CA TYR A 2 -4.70 -5.46 16.43
C TYR A 2 -3.75 -6.64 16.25
N ARG A 3 -3.53 -7.07 15.00
CA ARG A 3 -2.52 -8.10 14.66
C ARG A 3 -1.18 -7.43 14.44
N ALA A 4 -0.10 -8.03 14.94
CA ALA A 4 1.24 -7.58 14.62
C ALA A 4 1.49 -7.72 13.11
N ILE A 5 2.26 -6.78 12.53
CA ILE A 5 2.52 -6.73 11.09
C ILE A 5 3.16 -8.04 10.57
N VAL A 6 3.96 -8.72 11.40
CA VAL A 6 4.60 -10.00 11.06
C VAL A 6 3.56 -11.11 10.82
N ASP A 7 2.52 -11.18 11.65
CA ASP A 7 1.46 -12.19 11.51
C ASP A 7 0.57 -11.90 10.28
N ALA A 8 0.44 -10.62 9.90
CA ALA A 8 -0.32 -10.22 8.72
C ALA A 8 0.43 -10.51 7.42
N PHE A 9 1.75 -10.35 7.41
CA PHE A 9 2.61 -10.66 6.25
C PHE A 9 2.43 -12.10 5.77
N CYS A 10 2.33 -13.02 6.72
CA CYS A 10 2.14 -14.46 6.52
C CYS A 10 0.89 -14.83 5.69
N VAL A 11 -0.13 -13.96 5.63
CA VAL A 11 -1.36 -14.18 4.83
C VAL A 11 -1.09 -13.96 3.33
N PHE A 12 -0.11 -13.14 3.00
CA PHE A 12 0.23 -12.76 1.64
C PHE A 12 1.51 -13.43 1.13
N ALA A 13 2.33 -13.95 2.05
CA ALA A 13 3.47 -14.79 1.71
C ALA A 13 2.96 -16.10 1.12
N LYS A 14 3.47 -16.48 -0.06
CA LYS A 14 3.27 -17.82 -0.59
C LYS A 14 3.99 -18.82 0.31
N THR A 15 3.64 -20.10 0.22
CA THR A 15 4.25 -21.24 0.96
C THR A 15 5.79 -21.32 0.88
N ASP A 16 6.42 -20.49 0.06
CA ASP A 16 7.87 -20.38 -0.08
C ASP A 16 8.35 -19.00 0.40
N ASP A 17 8.77 -18.95 1.67
CA ASP A 17 9.34 -17.76 2.31
C ASP A 17 10.80 -17.49 1.90
N SER A 18 11.41 -18.37 1.09
CA SER A 18 12.81 -18.23 0.65
C SER A 18 13.06 -16.94 -0.14
N LEU A 19 12.01 -16.38 -0.76
CA LEU A 19 12.06 -15.11 -1.48
C LEU A 19 12.19 -13.89 -0.55
N TYR A 20 11.89 -14.06 0.74
CA TYR A 20 11.86 -12.98 1.75
C TYR A 20 12.93 -13.18 2.83
N THR A 21 13.34 -14.42 3.09
CA THR A 21 14.53 -14.69 3.89
C THR A 21 15.77 -14.53 3.01
N SER A 22 16.38 -13.35 3.01
CA SER A 22 17.68 -13.14 2.38
C SER A 22 18.79 -13.83 3.19
N SER A 23 18.78 -15.15 3.23
CA SER A 23 19.98 -15.93 3.43
C SER A 23 20.53 -16.20 2.04
N PHE A 24 21.69 -15.60 1.74
CA PHE A 24 22.43 -15.83 0.51
C PHE A 24 22.87 -17.30 0.43
N GLU A 25 21.98 -18.19 0.03
CA GLU A 25 22.35 -19.52 -0.42
C GLU A 25 22.21 -19.57 -1.94
N LYS A 26 23.33 -19.86 -2.59
CA LYS A 26 23.45 -20.05 -4.04
C LYS A 26 22.58 -21.25 -4.47
N GLY A 27 21.33 -20.99 -4.81
CA GLY A 27 20.43 -21.92 -5.49
C GLY A 27 19.89 -21.29 -6.77
N HIS A 28 20.28 -21.84 -7.92
CA HIS A 28 19.91 -21.34 -9.25
C HIS A 28 18.39 -21.35 -9.49
N THR A 29 17.71 -20.19 -9.41
CA THR A 29 16.58 -19.87 -10.31
C THR A 29 16.57 -18.36 -10.63
N ASN A 30 16.85 -18.02 -11.89
CA ASN A 30 17.02 -16.64 -12.36
C ASN A 30 15.68 -15.91 -12.58
N LYS A 31 14.86 -15.72 -11.55
CA LYS A 31 13.67 -14.87 -11.67
C LYS A 31 13.39 -14.05 -10.42
N LEU A 32 14.03 -12.88 -10.35
CA LEU A 32 13.72 -11.86 -9.35
C LEU A 32 12.25 -11.42 -9.51
N VAL A 33 11.49 -11.45 -8.43
CA VAL A 33 10.09 -11.02 -8.37
C VAL A 33 10.04 -9.68 -7.65
N CYS A 34 9.38 -8.69 -8.26
CA CYS A 34 9.34 -7.35 -7.71
C CYS A 34 8.38 -7.28 -6.50
N PRO A 35 8.80 -6.74 -5.34
CA PRO A 35 7.99 -6.69 -4.12
C PRO A 35 6.66 -5.93 -4.29
N LEU A 36 6.64 -4.93 -5.20
CA LEU A 36 5.48 -4.08 -5.45
C LEU A 36 4.41 -4.75 -6.33
N SER A 37 4.75 -5.79 -7.09
CA SER A 37 3.85 -6.38 -8.08
C SER A 37 3.63 -7.87 -7.93
N GLY A 38 4.49 -8.57 -7.18
CA GLY A 38 4.44 -10.04 -7.08
C GLY A 38 4.65 -10.75 -8.42
N LYS A 39 5.11 -10.02 -9.45
CA LYS A 39 5.39 -10.55 -10.79
C LYS A 39 6.90 -10.59 -11.03
N PRO A 40 7.38 -11.59 -11.78
CA PRO A 40 8.77 -11.65 -12.16
C PRO A 40 9.15 -10.44 -13.01
N CYS A 41 10.22 -9.76 -12.64
CA CYS A 41 10.67 -8.53 -13.27
C CYS A 41 12.17 -8.64 -13.62
N SER A 42 12.55 -8.04 -14.75
CA SER A 42 13.91 -8.10 -15.29
C SER A 42 14.77 -6.91 -14.84
N CYS A 43 14.53 -6.37 -13.64
CA CYS A 43 15.35 -5.28 -13.11
C CYS A 43 16.71 -5.83 -12.66
N GLN A 44 17.65 -5.88 -13.58
CA GLN A 44 19.05 -6.16 -13.29
C GLN A 44 19.64 -4.94 -12.60
N ALA A 45 20.12 -5.11 -11.35
CA ALA A 45 21.03 -4.14 -10.76
C ALA A 45 22.37 -4.25 -11.52
N THR A 46 22.58 -3.37 -12.50
CA THR A 46 23.93 -3.16 -13.05
C THR A 46 24.74 -2.48 -11.96
N SER A 47 25.58 -3.26 -11.29
CA SER A 47 26.66 -2.79 -10.43
C SER A 47 27.56 -1.84 -11.24
N GLY A 48 27.42 -0.55 -10.97
CA GLY A 48 28.41 0.48 -11.29
C GLY A 48 29.06 0.95 -10.00
N ASP A 49 30.38 0.98 -10.01
CA ASP A 49 31.34 1.21 -8.93
C ASP A 49 31.08 2.40 -7.98
N GLY A 50 31.53 2.25 -6.72
CA GLY A 50 32.16 3.38 -6.00
C GLY A 50 31.96 3.49 -4.47
N CYS A 51 32.98 3.03 -3.71
CA CYS A 51 33.39 3.43 -2.34
C CYS A 51 32.54 2.91 -1.17
N GLY A 52 33.05 2.24 -0.13
CA GLY A 52 34.41 1.93 0.32
C GLY A 52 34.28 1.20 1.67
N SER A 53 35.18 0.25 1.91
CA SER A 53 35.16 -0.68 3.04
C SER A 53 35.47 -0.01 4.38
N SER A 54 34.82 -0.44 5.46
CA SER A 54 35.51 -0.68 6.74
C SER A 54 34.70 -1.61 7.63
N ALA A 55 35.32 -2.75 7.92
CA ALA A 55 34.83 -3.77 8.83
C ALA A 55 34.75 -3.23 10.27
N VAL A 56 33.61 -3.44 10.92
CA VAL A 56 33.55 -3.66 12.37
C VAL A 56 32.62 -4.83 12.61
N SER A 57 33.24 -5.98 12.85
CA SER A 57 32.64 -7.15 13.47
C SER A 57 32.71 -6.99 14.98
N THR A 58 31.57 -6.97 15.67
CA THR A 58 31.44 -7.45 17.04
C THR A 58 30.01 -7.94 17.29
N ALA A 59 29.92 -9.28 17.41
CA ALA A 59 29.01 -10.09 18.22
C ALA A 59 27.66 -9.50 18.65
N ASP A 60 26.58 -10.14 18.19
CA ASP A 60 25.73 -10.89 19.13
C ASP A 60 25.11 -12.09 18.38
N ASP A 61 25.62 -13.28 18.73
CA ASP A 61 25.19 -14.59 18.23
C ASP A 61 23.85 -14.96 18.87
N HIS A 62 22.80 -14.21 18.55
CA HIS A 62 21.48 -14.78 18.62
C HIS A 62 21.29 -15.55 17.32
N GLN A 63 21.66 -16.84 17.36
CA GLN A 63 21.13 -17.84 16.44
C GLN A 63 19.61 -17.70 16.49
N GLN A 64 19.06 -16.87 15.60
CA GLN A 64 17.63 -16.78 15.37
C GLN A 64 17.29 -18.11 14.73
N LYS A 65 16.98 -19.07 15.61
CA LYS A 65 16.44 -20.36 15.24
C LYS A 65 15.29 -20.04 14.26
N PRO A 66 15.29 -20.59 13.04
CA PRO A 66 14.20 -20.39 12.11
C PRO A 66 12.92 -20.61 12.89
N ILE A 67 12.06 -19.59 12.93
CA ILE A 67 10.77 -19.70 13.59
C ILE A 67 10.11 -20.89 12.91
N SER A 68 9.91 -21.97 13.66
CA SER A 68 9.31 -23.19 13.13
C SER A 68 7.89 -22.84 12.72
N TYR A 69 7.72 -22.57 11.44
CA TYR A 69 6.44 -22.27 10.84
C TYR A 69 5.63 -23.56 10.90
N SER A 70 4.51 -23.54 11.61
CA SER A 70 3.46 -24.50 11.29
C SER A 70 2.84 -23.99 10.01
N ASP A 71 2.62 -24.86 9.01
CA ASP A 71 1.77 -24.54 7.88
C ASP A 71 0.40 -24.18 8.44
N ILE A 72 0.18 -22.89 8.72
CA ILE A 72 -1.12 -22.47 9.19
C ILE A 72 -1.99 -22.48 7.95
N ASP A 73 -2.85 -23.50 7.87
CA ASP A 73 -3.83 -23.62 6.82
C ASP A 73 -4.59 -22.30 6.72
N GLY A 74 -4.41 -21.60 5.59
CA GLY A 74 -5.06 -20.35 5.25
C GLY A 74 -6.58 -20.43 5.43
N SER A 75 -7.15 -21.65 5.32
CA SER A 75 -8.56 -21.93 5.56
C SER A 75 -9.00 -21.68 7.01
N SER A 76 -8.13 -21.92 8.01
CA SER A 76 -8.44 -21.72 9.43
C SER A 76 -8.64 -20.25 9.82
N TYR A 77 -8.25 -19.32 8.96
CA TYR A 77 -8.43 -17.88 9.14
C TYR A 77 -9.72 -17.35 8.55
N THR A 78 -10.39 -18.12 7.68
CA THR A 78 -11.69 -17.73 7.11
C THR A 78 -12.76 -17.58 8.17
N GLU A 79 -12.62 -18.28 9.30
CA GLU A 79 -13.54 -18.23 10.43
C GLU A 79 -13.35 -16.99 11.33
N LYS A 80 -12.24 -16.25 11.19
CA LYS A 80 -11.84 -15.16 12.09
C LYS A 80 -11.73 -13.79 11.41
N GLU A 81 -11.69 -13.73 10.09
CA GLU A 81 -11.67 -12.48 9.33
C GLU A 81 -13.11 -12.05 8.99
N LEU A 82 -13.37 -10.73 9.07
CA LEU A 82 -14.65 -10.21 8.62
C LEU A 82 -14.75 -10.39 7.10
N ILE A 83 -15.83 -11.03 6.66
CA ILE A 83 -16.12 -11.12 5.23
C ILE A 83 -16.34 -9.72 4.64
N PHE A 84 -15.98 -9.55 3.36
CA PHE A 84 -16.32 -8.34 2.63
C PHE A 84 -17.84 -8.26 2.44
N PRO A 85 -18.49 -7.13 2.77
CA PRO A 85 -19.94 -7.00 2.61
C PRO A 85 -20.35 -7.23 1.15
N PRO A 86 -21.18 -8.25 0.84
CA PRO A 86 -21.54 -8.57 -0.53
C PRO A 86 -22.28 -7.42 -1.24
N GLU A 87 -22.95 -6.55 -0.48
CA GLU A 87 -23.65 -5.38 -0.99
C GLU A 87 -22.69 -4.39 -1.67
N LEU A 88 -21.44 -4.31 -1.19
CA LEU A 88 -20.42 -3.44 -1.78
C LEU A 88 -19.88 -4.00 -3.09
N LEU A 89 -19.94 -5.32 -3.32
CA LEU A 89 -19.57 -5.94 -4.60
C LEU A 89 -20.62 -5.65 -5.69
N LEU A 90 -21.89 -5.62 -5.29
CA LEU A 90 -23.02 -5.35 -6.18
C LEU A 90 -23.26 -3.85 -6.40
N ARG A 91 -22.52 -2.99 -5.69
CA ARG A 91 -22.72 -1.55 -5.73
C ARG A 91 -22.25 -0.97 -7.05
N ASN A 92 -23.17 -0.31 -7.76
CA ASN A 92 -22.83 0.49 -8.92
C ASN A 92 -22.13 1.80 -8.51
N SER A 93 -21.08 2.15 -9.23
CA SER A 93 -20.43 3.44 -9.12
C SER A 93 -21.34 4.53 -9.68
N VAL A 94 -21.69 5.52 -8.85
CA VAL A 94 -22.48 6.69 -9.26
C VAL A 94 -21.71 7.98 -8.95
N PRO A 95 -21.81 9.03 -9.79
CA PRO A 95 -21.23 10.32 -9.46
C PRO A 95 -21.89 10.88 -8.20
N LEU A 96 -21.11 11.55 -7.34
CA LEU A 96 -21.62 12.15 -6.11
C LEU A 96 -21.33 13.66 -6.08
N HIS A 97 -22.28 14.40 -5.51
CA HIS A 97 -22.11 15.80 -5.14
C HIS A 97 -22.72 15.98 -3.75
N LEU A 98 -21.87 16.22 -2.76
CA LEU A 98 -22.27 16.32 -1.35
C LEU A 98 -22.02 17.73 -0.82
N HIS A 99 -22.95 18.21 0.00
CA HIS A 99 -22.83 19.48 0.71
C HIS A 99 -22.43 19.21 2.16
N GLY A 100 -21.32 19.81 2.57
CA GLY A 100 -20.85 19.83 3.95
C GLY A 100 -21.18 21.14 4.66
N SER A 101 -20.81 21.20 5.93
CA SER A 101 -20.89 22.43 6.71
C SER A 101 -19.94 23.51 6.16
N GLY A 102 -20.24 24.78 6.44
CA GLY A 102 -19.39 25.90 6.04
C GLY A 102 -19.29 26.13 4.52
N GLY A 103 -20.25 25.62 3.73
CA GLY A 103 -20.27 25.78 2.28
C GLY A 103 -19.39 24.80 1.51
N LEU A 104 -18.88 23.75 2.16
CA LEU A 104 -18.09 22.71 1.50
C LEU A 104 -18.92 21.97 0.44
N GLN A 105 -18.42 21.86 -0.78
CA GLN A 105 -19.00 21.06 -1.85
C GLN A 105 -18.00 20.00 -2.30
N TRP A 106 -18.32 18.73 -2.07
CA TRP A 106 -17.46 17.63 -2.49
C TRP A 106 -18.02 16.96 -3.75
N TYR A 107 -17.20 16.88 -4.79
CA TYR A 107 -17.56 16.27 -6.06
C TYR A 107 -16.77 14.98 -6.26
N ARG A 108 -17.46 13.90 -6.63
CA ARG A 108 -16.85 12.63 -7.05
C ARG A 108 -17.32 12.27 -8.47
N PRO A 109 -16.72 12.87 -9.51
CA PRO A 109 -16.97 12.49 -10.89
C PRO A 109 -16.48 11.07 -11.20
N LEU A 110 -17.09 10.43 -12.19
CA LEU A 110 -16.67 9.10 -12.68
C LEU A 110 -15.95 9.13 -14.03
N ARG A 111 -15.96 10.29 -14.69
CA ARG A 111 -15.39 10.48 -16.03
C ARG A 111 -14.44 11.67 -16.00
N LEU A 112 -13.36 11.54 -16.78
CA LEU A 112 -12.34 12.56 -16.89
C LEU A 112 -12.90 13.90 -17.39
N GLU A 113 -13.84 13.87 -18.35
CA GLU A 113 -14.51 15.07 -18.87
C GLU A 113 -15.13 15.92 -17.74
N HIS A 114 -15.75 15.27 -16.74
CA HIS A 114 -16.38 15.95 -15.62
C HIS A 114 -15.34 16.51 -14.65
N VAL A 115 -14.21 15.82 -14.43
CA VAL A 115 -13.08 16.33 -13.64
C VAL A 115 -12.55 17.62 -14.27
N LEU A 116 -12.32 17.60 -15.59
CA LEU A 116 -11.81 18.76 -16.32
C LEU A 116 -12.80 19.93 -16.27
N ASN A 117 -14.09 19.68 -16.51
CA ASN A 117 -15.11 20.71 -16.41
C ASN A 117 -15.19 21.33 -15.01
N LEU A 118 -15.12 20.50 -13.95
CA LEU A 118 -15.08 20.99 -12.57
C LEU A 118 -13.82 21.80 -12.28
N LYS A 119 -12.65 21.36 -12.79
CA LYS A 119 -11.39 22.08 -12.60
C LYS A 119 -11.35 23.39 -13.37
N CYS A 120 -11.97 23.48 -14.54
CA CYS A 120 -12.17 24.72 -15.27
C CYS A 120 -13.10 25.69 -14.51
N ARG A 121 -14.18 25.17 -13.92
CA ARG A 121 -15.13 25.97 -13.14
C ARG A 121 -14.55 26.44 -11.80
N TYR A 122 -13.76 25.59 -11.15
CA TYR A 122 -13.13 25.83 -9.86
C TYR A 122 -11.61 25.61 -9.98
N PRO A 123 -10.86 26.60 -10.51
CA PRO A 123 -9.42 26.47 -10.72
C PRO A 123 -8.64 26.16 -9.45
N GLU A 124 -9.10 26.63 -8.29
CA GLU A 124 -8.47 26.38 -6.98
C GLU A 124 -8.87 25.05 -6.33
N ALA A 125 -9.78 24.29 -6.95
CA ALA A 125 -10.22 22.99 -6.42
C ALA A 125 -9.05 22.02 -6.30
N LYS A 126 -8.86 21.43 -5.12
CA LYS A 126 -7.86 20.38 -4.90
C LYS A 126 -8.40 19.04 -5.37
N LEU A 127 -7.59 18.29 -6.10
CA LEU A 127 -7.85 16.88 -6.41
C LEU A 127 -7.41 16.04 -5.21
N VAL A 128 -8.29 15.19 -4.69
CA VAL A 128 -8.09 14.46 -3.44
C VAL A 128 -8.26 12.96 -3.68
N VAL A 129 -7.21 12.18 -3.41
CA VAL A 129 -7.25 10.72 -3.43
C VAL A 129 -7.05 10.16 -2.02
N GLY A 130 -5.84 10.30 -1.45
CA GLY A 130 -5.51 9.82 -0.10
C GLY A 130 -5.71 10.84 1.03
N ASN A 131 -5.97 12.10 0.71
CA ASN A 131 -6.19 13.22 1.65
C ASN A 131 -5.07 13.53 2.67
N THR A 132 -3.91 12.87 2.59
CA THR A 132 -2.80 13.05 3.55
C THR A 132 -2.12 14.41 3.47
N GLU A 133 -2.10 15.04 2.30
CA GLU A 133 -1.60 16.42 2.13
C GLU A 133 -2.70 17.43 2.49
N VAL A 134 -3.80 17.41 1.73
CA VAL A 134 -4.89 18.38 1.81
C VAL A 134 -5.47 18.47 3.21
N GLY A 135 -5.65 17.34 3.91
CA GLY A 135 -6.13 17.33 5.29
C GLY A 135 -5.20 18.04 6.27
N ILE A 136 -3.88 17.95 6.07
CA ILE A 136 -2.88 18.65 6.88
C ILE A 136 -2.92 20.15 6.59
N GLU A 137 -3.03 20.54 5.31
CA GLU A 137 -3.12 21.95 4.91
C GLU A 137 -4.37 22.63 5.48
N MET A 138 -5.53 21.96 5.39
CA MET A 138 -6.78 22.48 5.94
C MET A 138 -6.72 22.64 7.46
N LYS A 139 -6.18 21.65 8.16
CA LYS A 139 -6.18 21.62 9.64
C LYS A 139 -5.13 22.55 10.25
N PHE A 140 -3.90 22.53 9.74
CA PHE A 140 -2.75 23.16 10.40
C PHE A 140 -2.24 24.40 9.67
N LYS A 141 -2.49 24.52 8.36
CA LYS A 141 -2.14 25.73 7.59
C LYS A 141 -3.34 26.66 7.38
N HIS A 142 -4.50 26.33 7.96
CA HIS A 142 -5.74 27.08 7.79
C HIS A 142 -6.07 27.40 6.32
N ALA A 143 -5.84 26.43 5.42
CA ALA A 143 -6.12 26.59 3.99
C ALA A 143 -7.52 26.02 3.66
N PRO A 144 -8.58 26.86 3.54
CA PRO A 144 -9.95 26.36 3.37
C PRO A 144 -10.23 25.96 1.92
N TYR A 145 -10.10 24.68 1.60
CA TYR A 145 -10.54 24.15 0.30
C TYR A 145 -12.04 23.87 0.32
N GLN A 146 -12.83 24.75 -0.27
CA GLN A 146 -14.30 24.64 -0.28
C GLN A 146 -14.85 23.68 -1.35
N VAL A 147 -14.06 23.36 -2.39
CA VAL A 147 -14.50 22.51 -3.50
C VAL A 147 -13.51 21.38 -3.81
N PRO A 148 -13.32 20.40 -2.91
CA PRO A 148 -12.51 19.22 -3.22
C PRO A 148 -13.18 18.32 -4.28
N ILE A 149 -12.36 17.77 -5.19
CA ILE A 149 -12.78 16.83 -6.23
C ILE A 149 -12.05 15.49 -5.99
N SER A 150 -12.79 14.38 -5.93
CA SER A 150 -12.29 13.02 -5.67
C SER A 150 -12.52 12.05 -6.82
#